data_AF-A0A0J6BHY8-F1
#
_entry.id   AF-A0A0J6BHY8-F1
#
_cell.length_a   1.000
_cell.length_b   1.000
_cell.length_c   1.000
_cell.angle_alpha   90.00
_cell.angle_beta   90.00
_cell.angle_gamma   90.00
#
_symmetry.space_group_name_H-M   'P 1'
#
loop_
_entity.id
_entity.type
_entity.pdbx_description
1 polymer ?
#
loop_
_entity_poly.entity_id
_entity_poly.type
_entity_poly.pdbx_seq_one_letter_code
_entity_poly.pdbx_strand_id
1 'polypeptide(L)'
;MNERPDPAALQQQAAACQQQAAAEGRQGATGAFEALLERLRKELPLLDDNSRELILEAAFRVSCADGEIEPEEDQQLRAIADALAIHEGVLELEIGRFQRQLLA
;
A
#
# COMPACT_ATOMS: atom_id res chain seq x y z
N MET A 1 42.21 -28.79 -2.36
CA MET A 1 42.13 -27.68 -3.33
C MET A 1 40.93 -26.85 -2.90
N ASN A 2 41.16 -25.69 -2.27
CA ASN A 2 40.09 -24.76 -1.91
C ASN A 2 39.90 -23.82 -3.10
N GLU A 3 39.04 -24.20 -4.03
CA GLU A 3 38.65 -23.32 -5.12
C GLU A 3 37.83 -22.17 -4.52
N ARG A 4 38.41 -20.96 -4.54
CA ARG A 4 37.67 -19.76 -4.20
C ARG A 4 36.54 -19.63 -5.22
N PRO A 5 35.27 -19.53 -4.79
CA PRO A 5 34.15 -19.36 -5.70
C PRO A 5 34.38 -18.11 -6.56
N ASP A 6 34.09 -18.22 -7.86
CA ASP A 6 34.25 -17.14 -8.82
C ASP A 6 33.44 -15.92 -8.35
N PRO A 7 34.09 -14.77 -8.11
CA PRO A 7 33.40 -13.57 -7.65
C PRO A 7 32.30 -13.12 -8.60
N ALA A 8 32.42 -13.37 -9.91
CA ALA A 8 31.37 -13.03 -10.88
C ALA A 8 30.13 -13.93 -10.71
N ALA A 9 30.33 -15.22 -10.43
CA ALA A 9 29.24 -16.17 -10.17
C ALA A 9 28.49 -15.83 -8.86
N LEU A 10 29.23 -15.41 -7.82
CA LEU A 10 28.63 -14.93 -6.57
C LEU A 10 27.82 -13.65 -6.78
N GLN A 11 28.30 -12.72 -7.62
CA GLN A 11 27.61 -11.46 -7.90
C GLN A 11 26.32 -11.69 -8.70
N GLN A 12 26.33 -12.62 -9.65
CA GLN A 12 25.13 -13.03 -10.38
C GLN A 12 24.09 -13.69 -9.47
N GLN A 13 24.52 -14.58 -8.56
CA GLN A 13 23.62 -15.18 -7.57
C GLN A 13 23.02 -14.14 -6.62
N ALA A 14 23.81 -13.18 -6.14
CA ALA A 14 23.31 -12.11 -5.29
C ALA A 14 22.27 -11.23 -6.02
N ALA A 15 22.52 -10.88 -7.28
CA ALA A 15 21.57 -10.12 -8.09
C ALA A 15 20.27 -10.90 -8.36
N ALA A 16 20.35 -12.19 -8.67
CA ALA A 16 19.18 -13.04 -8.86
C ALA A 16 18.35 -13.17 -7.57
N CYS A 17 19.02 -13.34 -6.42
CA CYS A 17 18.36 -13.44 -5.13
C CYS A 17 17.65 -12.14 -4.74
N GLN A 18 18.27 -10.98 -5.00
CA GLN A 18 17.64 -9.67 -4.78
C GLN A 18 16.43 -9.44 -5.71
N GLN A 19 16.54 -9.85 -6.98
CA GLN A 19 15.43 -9.76 -7.93
C GLN A 19 14.26 -10.67 -7.55
N GLN A 20 14.54 -11.89 -7.09
CA GLN A 20 13.54 -12.81 -6.57
C GLN A 20 12.86 -12.26 -5.31
N ALA A 21 13.61 -11.78 -4.32
CA ALA A 21 13.04 -11.18 -3.13
C ALA A 21 12.16 -9.96 -3.45
N ALA A 22 12.57 -9.13 -4.41
CA ALA A 22 11.77 -7.99 -4.87
C ALA A 22 10.51 -8.41 -5.67
N ALA A 23 10.56 -9.55 -6.38
CA ALA A 23 9.41 -10.09 -7.11
C ALA A 23 8.41 -10.77 -6.16
N GLU A 24 8.90 -11.58 -5.22
CA GLU A 24 8.09 -12.29 -4.21
C GLU A 24 7.44 -11.30 -3.22
N GLY A 25 8.17 -10.25 -2.81
CA GLY A 25 7.60 -9.16 -2.02
C GLY A 25 6.46 -8.44 -2.74
N ARG A 26 6.60 -8.19 -4.05
CA ARG A 26 5.56 -7.57 -4.87
C ARG A 26 4.35 -8.49 -5.05
N GLN A 27 4.56 -9.76 -5.40
CA GLN A 27 3.46 -10.72 -5.61
C GLN A 27 2.70 -11.04 -4.31
N GLY A 28 3.39 -11.16 -3.18
CA GLY A 28 2.77 -11.34 -1.87
C GLY A 28 1.94 -10.13 -1.44
N ALA A 29 2.42 -8.92 -1.77
CA ALA A 29 1.70 -7.67 -1.48
C ALA A 29 0.45 -7.48 -2.35
N THR A 30 0.51 -7.81 -3.65
CA THR A 30 -0.64 -7.66 -4.56
C THR A 30 -1.83 -8.51 -4.11
N GLY A 31 -1.59 -9.78 -3.76
CA GLY A 31 -2.67 -10.66 -3.27
C GLY A 31 -3.23 -10.24 -1.91
N ALA A 32 -2.38 -9.70 -1.03
CA ALA A 32 -2.82 -9.20 0.28
C ALA A 32 -3.71 -7.94 0.15
N PHE A 33 -3.35 -7.02 -0.74
CA PHE A 33 -4.12 -5.81 -0.99
C PHE A 33 -5.48 -6.12 -1.63
N GLU A 34 -5.52 -7.00 -2.64
CA GLU A 34 -6.77 -7.44 -3.23
C GLU A 34 -7.70 -8.11 -2.20
N ALA A 35 -7.15 -8.98 -1.34
CA ALA A 35 -7.90 -9.60 -0.26
C ALA A 35 -8.46 -8.59 0.76
N LEU A 36 -7.71 -7.52 1.06
CA LEU A 36 -8.18 -6.41 1.87
C LEU A 36 -9.38 -5.73 1.20
N LEU A 37 -9.28 -5.37 -0.08
CA LEU A 37 -10.38 -4.71 -0.81
C LEU A 37 -11.65 -5.59 -0.84
N GLU A 38 -11.51 -6.89 -1.08
CA GLU A 38 -12.64 -7.82 -1.01
C GLU A 38 -13.27 -7.85 0.38
N ARG A 39 -12.44 -7.84 1.43
CA ARG A 39 -12.92 -7.86 2.81
C ARG A 39 -13.69 -6.57 3.14
N LEU A 40 -13.16 -5.41 2.75
CA LEU A 40 -13.83 -4.13 2.93
C LEU A 40 -15.20 -4.12 2.23
N ARG A 41 -15.29 -4.60 1.00
CA ARG A 41 -16.56 -4.71 0.26
C ARG A 41 -17.56 -5.64 0.94
N LYS A 42 -17.10 -6.76 1.52
CA LYS A 42 -17.96 -7.72 2.26
C LYS A 42 -18.46 -7.13 3.58
N GLU A 43 -17.62 -6.40 4.28
CA GLU A 43 -17.95 -5.80 5.58
C GLU A 43 -18.67 -4.46 5.44
N LEU A 44 -18.70 -3.84 4.25
CA LEU A 44 -19.32 -2.54 3.99
C LEU A 44 -20.74 -2.38 4.60
N PRO A 45 -21.66 -3.36 4.53
CA PRO A 45 -23.00 -3.21 5.12
C PRO A 45 -23.01 -3.12 6.66
N LEU A 46 -21.89 -3.48 7.31
CA LEU A 46 -21.70 -3.45 8.75
C LEU A 46 -20.98 -2.19 9.23
N LEU A 47 -20.43 -1.39 8.30
CA LEU A 47 -19.68 -0.18 8.60
C LEU A 47 -20.60 1.04 8.54
N ASP A 48 -20.61 1.82 9.61
CA ASP A 48 -21.23 3.15 9.60
C ASP A 48 -20.30 4.19 8.95
N ASP A 49 -20.84 5.39 8.70
CA ASP A 49 -20.12 6.46 8.01
C ASP A 49 -18.78 6.79 8.71
N ASN A 50 -18.79 6.88 10.03
CA ASN A 50 -17.60 7.16 10.85
C ASN A 50 -16.54 6.07 10.73
N SER A 51 -16.94 4.78 10.73
CA SER A 51 -15.99 3.68 10.61
C SER A 51 -15.29 3.69 9.27
N ARG A 52 -16.00 4.02 8.19
CA ARG A 52 -15.42 4.12 6.85
C ARG A 52 -14.43 5.29 6.77
N GLU A 53 -14.78 6.44 7.35
CA GLU A 53 -13.86 7.59 7.44
C GLU A 53 -12.58 7.24 8.23
N LEU A 54 -12.71 6.56 9.36
CA LEU A 54 -11.56 6.14 10.18
C LEU A 54 -10.64 5.16 9.45
N ILE A 55 -11.21 4.21 8.68
CA ILE A 55 -10.41 3.27 7.88
C ILE A 55 -9.64 4.03 6.79
N LEU A 56 -10.31 4.95 6.09
CA LEU A 56 -9.67 5.76 5.05
C LEU A 56 -8.57 6.66 5.63
N GLU A 57 -8.82 7.29 6.78
CA GLU A 57 -7.83 8.08 7.51
C GLU A 57 -6.61 7.26 7.90
N ALA A 58 -6.82 6.04 8.42
CA ALA A 58 -5.74 5.16 8.80
C ALA A 58 -4.88 4.76 7.57
N ALA A 59 -5.53 4.41 6.46
CA ALA A 59 -4.84 4.11 5.20
C ALA A 59 -4.00 5.31 4.73
N PHE A 60 -4.59 6.51 4.75
CA PHE A 60 -3.92 7.75 4.36
C PHE A 60 -2.66 8.03 5.20
N ARG A 61 -2.77 7.94 6.54
CA ARG A 61 -1.64 8.18 7.44
C ARG A 61 -0.50 7.19 7.23
N VAL A 62 -0.81 5.94 6.89
CA VAL A 62 0.19 4.93 6.55
C VAL A 62 0.89 5.27 5.24
N SER A 63 0.13 5.67 4.21
CA SER A 63 0.67 6.13 2.92
C SER A 63 1.45 7.45 3.00
N CYS A 64 1.38 8.19 4.11
CA CYS A 64 2.16 9.41 4.31
C CYS A 64 3.35 9.21 5.25
N ALA A 65 3.61 7.98 5.72
CA ALA A 65 4.54 7.74 6.82
C ALA A 65 6.01 8.10 6.49
N ASP A 66 6.36 8.09 5.21
CA ASP A 66 7.67 8.46 4.66
C ASP A 66 7.73 9.92 4.16
N GLY A 67 6.61 10.65 4.22
CA GLY A 67 6.54 12.11 4.01
C GLY A 67 6.02 12.56 2.65
N GLU A 68 5.84 11.64 1.70
CA GLU A 68 5.25 11.92 0.38
C GLU A 68 4.34 10.75 -0.02
N ILE A 69 3.20 11.03 -0.66
CA ILE A 69 2.36 9.96 -1.23
C ILE A 69 2.84 9.69 -2.65
N GLU A 70 3.29 8.48 -2.90
CA GLU A 70 3.68 8.06 -4.25
C GLU A 70 2.44 7.84 -5.15
N PRO A 71 2.57 7.96 -6.49
CA PRO A 71 1.44 7.73 -7.41
C PRO A 71 0.79 6.34 -7.30
N GLU A 72 1.54 5.33 -6.86
CA GLU A 72 1.01 3.99 -6.61
C GLU A 72 0.15 3.96 -5.34
N GLU A 73 0.54 4.68 -4.30
CA GLU A 73 -0.19 4.78 -3.04
C GLU A 73 -1.48 5.61 -3.19
N ASP A 74 -1.45 6.67 -4.00
CA ASP A 74 -2.67 7.41 -4.38
C ASP A 74 -3.70 6.49 -5.06
N GLN A 75 -3.24 5.63 -5.98
CA GLN A 75 -4.12 4.64 -6.63
C GLN A 75 -4.68 3.62 -5.62
N GLN A 76 -3.87 3.19 -4.66
CA GLN A 76 -4.32 2.28 -3.60
C GLN A 76 -5.33 2.96 -2.68
N LEU A 77 -5.13 4.22 -2.30
CA LEU A 77 -6.06 5.01 -1.49
C LEU A 77 -7.41 5.17 -2.20
N ARG A 78 -7.39 5.47 -3.51
CA ARG A 78 -8.60 5.52 -4.35
C ARG A 78 -9.32 4.16 -4.36
N ALA A 79 -8.58 3.07 -4.52
CA ALA A 79 -9.17 1.72 -4.51
C ALA A 79 -9.79 1.35 -3.15
N ILE A 80 -9.19 1.79 -2.03
CA ILE A 80 -9.75 1.64 -0.68
C ILE A 80 -11.03 2.47 -0.54
N ALA A 81 -11.01 3.73 -0.98
CA ALA A 81 -12.18 4.62 -0.94
C ALA A 81 -13.36 4.03 -1.73
N ASP A 82 -13.10 3.50 -2.92
CA ASP A 82 -14.10 2.80 -3.74
C ASP A 82 -14.66 1.56 -3.03
N ALA A 83 -13.80 0.76 -2.39
CA ALA A 83 -14.23 -0.42 -1.63
C ALA A 83 -15.09 -0.04 -0.40
N LEU A 84 -14.91 1.16 0.14
CA LEU A 84 -15.69 1.75 1.23
C LEU A 84 -16.92 2.54 0.74
N ALA A 85 -17.16 2.61 -0.57
CA ALA A 85 -18.20 3.44 -1.18
C ALA A 85 -18.11 4.93 -0.77
N ILE A 86 -16.90 5.45 -0.59
CA ILE A 86 -16.63 6.85 -0.33
C ILE A 86 -16.53 7.58 -1.67
N HIS A 87 -17.31 8.65 -1.84
CA HIS A 87 -17.29 9.44 -3.08
C HIS A 87 -15.95 10.16 -3.27
N GLU A 88 -15.49 10.24 -4.52
CA GLU A 88 -14.23 10.90 -4.89
C GLU A 88 -14.10 12.33 -4.37
N GLY A 89 -15.19 13.11 -4.41
CA GLY A 89 -15.17 14.47 -3.85
C GLY A 89 -14.97 14.52 -2.32
N VAL A 90 -15.38 13.48 -1.59
CA VAL A 90 -15.13 13.35 -0.15
C VAL A 90 -13.69 12.91 0.08
N LEU A 91 -13.17 12.00 -0.74
CA LEU A 91 -11.78 11.56 -0.71
C LEU A 91 -10.81 12.74 -0.85
N GLU A 92 -11.02 13.62 -1.83
CA GLU A 92 -10.15 14.80 -2.03
C GLU A 92 -10.21 15.77 -0.84
N LEU A 93 -11.39 15.95 -0.25
CA LEU A 93 -11.57 16.81 0.94
C LEU A 93 -10.86 16.23 2.17
N GLU A 94 -10.97 14.92 2.38
CA GLU A 94 -10.33 14.21 3.50
C GLU A 94 -8.81 14.16 3.33
N ILE A 95 -8.30 13.87 2.12
CA ILE A 95 -6.86 13.98 1.81
C ILE A 95 -6.35 15.40 2.14
N GLY A 96 -7.04 16.43 1.66
CA GLY A 96 -6.67 17.81 1.95
C GLY A 96 -6.76 18.17 3.44
N ARG A 97 -7.70 17.57 4.18
CA ARG A 97 -7.83 17.73 5.64
C ARG A 97 -6.68 17.07 6.39
N PHE A 98 -6.32 15.84 6.05
CA PHE A 98 -5.25 15.11 6.70
C PHE A 98 -3.89 15.75 6.45
N GLN A 99 -3.62 16.23 5.22
CA GLN A 99 -2.40 16.98 4.92
C GLN A 99 -2.25 18.24 5.80
N ARG A 100 -3.35 18.96 6.06
CA ARG A 100 -3.32 20.13 6.96
C ARG A 100 -3.03 19.77 8.42
N GLN A 101 -3.43 18.58 8.87
CA GLN A 101 -3.18 18.10 10.23
C GLN A 101 -1.74 17.61 10.43
N LEU A 102 -1.07 17.14 9.38
CA LEU A 102 0.34 16.78 9.43
C LEU A 102 1.28 17.99 9.55
N LEU A 103 0.84 19.17 9.11
CA LEU A 103 1.62 20.42 9.14
C LEU A 103 1.37 21.28 10.39
N ALA A 104 0.48 20.85 11.29
CA ALA A 104 0.09 21.58 12.51
C ALA A 104 0.78 21.00 13.76
#